data_AF-A0A6P0TZT5-F1
#
_entry.id   AF-A0A6P0TZT5-F1
#
_cell.length_a   1.000
_cell.length_b   1.000
_cell.length_c   1.000
_cell.angle_alpha   90.00
_cell.angle_beta   90.00
_cell.angle_gamma   90.00
#
_symmetry.space_group_name_H-M   'P 1'
#
loop_
_entity.id
_entity.type
_entity.pdbx_description
1 polymer ?
#
loop_
_entity_poly.entity_id
_entity_poly.type
_entity_poly.pdbx_seq_one_letter_code
_entity_poly.pdbx_strand_id
1 'polypeptide(L)'
;TLQLYKYKSISILASKGKNSEEIDAKTLTILLEIRQIFLEYTEQTGNPVTTELVVELADSEETDLVIKAGVQDFLLSNQFVSKILAQVSQEPGVMLVYRYLFSAEGSEMYIKPIELFFPPEKLGKLSFADCVFAAQSRNEICIGVKITSQSQDKENNFGIYIAPSLETQFDLTFKDELITLAEDEI
;
A
#
# COMPACT_ATOMS: atom_id res chain seq x y z
N THR A 1 -5.10 -19.25 -24.01
CA THR A 1 -5.28 -17.82 -23.68
C THR A 1 -5.12 -17.66 -22.19
N LEU A 2 -4.39 -16.62 -21.74
CA LEU A 2 -4.18 -16.35 -20.30
C LEU A 2 -5.51 -15.96 -19.65
N GLN A 3 -5.83 -16.51 -18.47
CA GLN A 3 -7.06 -16.19 -17.72
C GLN A 3 -6.71 -15.22 -16.58
N LEU A 4 -6.67 -13.92 -16.90
CA LEU A 4 -6.15 -12.87 -16.02
C LEU A 4 -6.89 -12.79 -14.67
N TYR A 5 -8.20 -13.00 -14.67
CA TYR A 5 -9.06 -12.98 -13.47
C TYR A 5 -8.80 -14.11 -12.46
N LYS A 6 -7.92 -15.07 -12.77
CA LYS A 6 -7.55 -16.16 -11.85
C LYS A 6 -6.30 -15.86 -11.02
N TYR A 7 -5.56 -14.82 -11.35
CA TYR A 7 -4.36 -14.44 -10.60
C TYR A 7 -4.75 -13.63 -9.36
N LYS A 8 -3.97 -13.76 -8.28
CA LYS A 8 -4.13 -12.93 -7.08
C LYS A 8 -3.72 -11.49 -7.38
N SER A 9 -2.57 -11.31 -8.01
CA SER A 9 -2.05 -10.02 -8.45
C SER A 9 -1.41 -10.11 -9.83
N ILE A 10 -1.42 -8.99 -10.55
CA ILE A 10 -0.73 -8.78 -11.82
C ILE A 10 0.07 -7.48 -11.71
N SER A 11 1.37 -7.56 -11.98
CA SER A 11 2.24 -6.39 -12.03
C SER A 11 2.54 -5.99 -13.47
N ILE A 12 2.26 -4.74 -13.84
CA ILE A 12 2.57 -4.14 -15.14
C ILE A 12 3.79 -3.26 -14.96
N LEU A 13 4.94 -3.72 -15.46
CA LEU A 13 6.22 -3.04 -15.28
C LEU A 13 6.49 -2.08 -16.42
N ALA A 14 7.16 -0.96 -16.10
CA ALA A 14 7.52 0.05 -17.07
C ALA A 14 8.46 -0.56 -18.12
N SER A 15 8.07 -0.48 -19.39
CA SER A 15 8.89 -0.99 -20.49
C SER A 15 10.13 -0.11 -20.71
N LYS A 16 11.18 -0.66 -21.33
CA LYS A 16 12.33 0.16 -21.77
C LYS A 16 11.90 1.01 -22.98
N GLY A 17 12.05 2.32 -22.88
CA GLY A 17 11.69 3.27 -23.94
C GLY A 17 12.63 4.45 -24.02
N LYS A 18 12.36 5.38 -24.95
CA LYS A 18 13.21 6.55 -25.20
C LYS A 18 12.84 7.76 -24.33
N ASN A 19 11.57 7.92 -23.98
CA ASN A 19 11.08 8.93 -23.05
C ASN A 19 10.06 8.31 -22.08
N SER A 20 9.83 8.95 -20.93
CA SER A 20 8.89 8.50 -19.89
C SER A 20 7.45 8.44 -20.41
N GLU A 21 7.02 9.47 -21.15
CA GLU A 21 5.66 9.58 -21.69
C GLU A 21 5.26 8.37 -22.58
N GLU A 22 6.14 7.91 -23.49
CA GLU A 22 5.87 6.74 -24.33
C GLU A 22 5.80 5.44 -23.52
N ILE A 23 6.66 5.32 -22.50
CA ILE A 23 6.69 4.16 -21.60
C ILE A 23 5.38 4.11 -20.82
N ASP A 24 4.97 5.23 -20.23
CA ASP A 24 3.78 5.31 -19.39
C ASP A 24 2.51 5.16 -20.23
N ALA A 25 2.43 5.76 -21.42
CA ALA A 25 1.31 5.53 -22.34
C ALA A 25 1.10 4.04 -22.69
N LYS A 26 2.19 3.29 -22.91
CA LYS A 26 2.14 1.84 -23.15
C LYS A 26 1.65 1.09 -21.91
N THR A 27 2.19 1.42 -20.74
CA THR A 27 1.78 0.83 -19.46
C THR A 27 0.29 1.06 -19.19
N LEU A 28 -0.20 2.28 -19.40
CA LEU A 28 -1.61 2.64 -19.23
C LEU A 28 -2.52 1.94 -20.24
N THR A 29 -2.05 1.77 -21.48
CA THR A 29 -2.81 1.01 -22.50
C THR A 29 -3.04 -0.42 -22.03
N ILE A 30 -1.99 -1.10 -21.57
CA ILE A 30 -2.08 -2.47 -21.05
C ILE A 30 -3.01 -2.53 -19.84
N LEU A 31 -2.90 -1.57 -18.92
CA LEU A 31 -3.77 -1.46 -17.76
C LEU A 31 -5.26 -1.38 -18.15
N LEU A 32 -5.59 -0.49 -19.10
CA LEU A 32 -6.96 -0.30 -19.56
C LEU A 32 -7.50 -1.54 -20.27
N GLU A 33 -6.68 -2.22 -21.08
CA GLU A 33 -7.04 -3.48 -21.73
C GLU A 33 -7.35 -4.58 -20.70
N ILE A 34 -6.53 -4.73 -19.65
CA ILE A 34 -6.77 -5.71 -18.58
C ILE A 34 -8.07 -5.39 -17.83
N ARG A 35 -8.34 -4.10 -17.55
CA ARG A 35 -9.60 -3.69 -16.92
C ARG A 35 -10.81 -3.99 -17.78
N GLN A 36 -10.73 -3.73 -19.08
CA GLN A 36 -11.80 -4.07 -20.00
C GLN A 36 -12.11 -5.58 -19.94
N ILE A 37 -11.08 -6.44 -19.90
CA ILE A 37 -11.24 -7.88 -19.72
C ILE A 37 -11.93 -8.22 -18.38
N PHE A 38 -11.59 -7.52 -17.29
CA PHE A 38 -12.21 -7.74 -15.98
C PHE A 38 -13.68 -7.30 -15.93
N LEU A 39 -14.02 -6.18 -16.58
CA LEU A 39 -15.38 -5.72 -16.74
C LEU A 39 -16.21 -6.73 -17.53
N GLU A 40 -15.72 -7.17 -18.69
CA GLU A 40 -16.39 -8.18 -19.53
C GLU A 40 -16.62 -9.49 -18.79
N TYR A 41 -15.62 -9.96 -18.02
CA TYR A 41 -15.77 -11.16 -17.19
C TYR A 41 -16.87 -10.98 -16.13
N THR A 42 -16.90 -9.82 -15.47
CA THR A 42 -17.89 -9.52 -14.43
C THR A 42 -19.30 -9.44 -15.04
N GLU A 43 -19.46 -8.82 -16.20
CA GLU A 43 -20.73 -8.74 -16.93
C GLU A 43 -21.23 -10.12 -17.39
N GLN A 44 -20.32 -10.98 -17.87
CA GLN A 44 -20.69 -12.31 -18.38
C GLN A 44 -21.01 -13.32 -17.27
N THR A 45 -20.32 -13.23 -16.13
CA THR A 45 -20.41 -14.24 -15.07
C THR A 45 -21.16 -13.78 -13.82
N GLY A 46 -21.33 -12.46 -13.65
CA GLY A 46 -21.84 -11.85 -12.42
C GLY A 46 -20.83 -11.87 -11.26
N ASN A 47 -19.63 -12.43 -11.45
CA ASN A 47 -18.62 -12.54 -10.40
C ASN A 47 -17.64 -11.37 -10.48
N PRO A 48 -17.43 -10.62 -9.38
CA PRO A 48 -16.41 -9.57 -9.36
C PRO A 48 -15.01 -10.17 -9.48
N VAL A 49 -14.12 -9.49 -10.20
CA VAL A 49 -12.70 -9.83 -10.23
C VAL A 49 -12.01 -9.27 -9.00
N THR A 50 -11.30 -10.13 -8.26
CA THR A 50 -10.53 -9.77 -7.06
C THR A 50 -9.03 -9.64 -7.33
N THR A 51 -8.60 -9.71 -8.59
CA THR A 51 -7.19 -9.60 -8.99
C THR A 51 -6.69 -8.18 -8.76
N GLU A 52 -5.64 -8.04 -7.96
CA GLU A 52 -4.96 -6.77 -7.73
C GLU A 52 -4.08 -6.39 -8.92
N LEU A 53 -4.07 -5.11 -9.27
CA LEU A 53 -3.28 -4.57 -10.38
C LEU A 53 -2.26 -3.57 -9.83
N VAL A 54 -0.98 -3.92 -9.93
CA VAL A 54 0.14 -3.05 -9.54
C VAL A 54 0.81 -2.52 -10.78
N VAL A 55 0.96 -1.20 -10.90
CA VAL A 55 1.49 -0.56 -12.11
C VAL A 55 2.74 0.24 -11.80
N GLU A 56 3.82 0.04 -12.55
CA GLU A 56 5.00 0.90 -12.47
C GLU A 56 4.94 2.00 -13.54
N LEU A 57 5.10 3.26 -13.13
CA LEU A 57 5.19 4.41 -14.02
C LEU A 57 6.56 5.08 -13.86
N ALA A 58 7.06 5.60 -14.98
CA ALA A 58 8.33 6.30 -15.04
C ALA A 58 8.22 7.75 -14.54
N ASP A 59 7.08 8.42 -14.77
CA ASP A 59 6.79 9.79 -14.35
C ASP A 59 5.43 9.91 -13.62
N SER A 60 5.25 11.05 -12.97
CA SER A 60 4.10 11.36 -12.11
C SER A 60 2.97 12.12 -12.80
N GLU A 61 3.19 12.68 -13.99
CA GLU A 61 2.17 13.50 -14.67
C GLU A 61 0.89 12.71 -14.97
N GLU A 62 1.01 11.40 -15.17
CA GLU A 62 -0.07 10.47 -15.49
C GLU A 62 -0.78 9.90 -14.25
N THR A 63 -0.32 10.23 -13.05
CA THR A 63 -0.84 9.67 -11.79
C THR A 63 -2.35 9.89 -11.63
N ASP A 64 -2.84 11.08 -11.98
CA ASP A 64 -4.27 11.40 -11.88
C ASP A 64 -5.12 10.56 -12.85
N LEU A 65 -4.58 10.18 -14.01
CA LEU A 65 -5.25 9.29 -14.96
C LEU A 65 -5.31 7.86 -14.43
N VAL A 66 -4.27 7.40 -13.73
CA VAL A 66 -4.19 6.07 -13.13
C VAL A 66 -5.20 5.91 -11.99
N ILE A 67 -5.29 6.93 -11.13
CA ILE A 67 -6.27 7.00 -10.04
C ILE A 67 -7.70 7.01 -10.59
N LYS A 68 -7.99 7.86 -11.61
CA LYS A 68 -9.29 7.86 -12.32
C LYS A 68 -9.55 6.55 -13.06
N ALA A 69 -8.47 5.92 -13.52
CA ALA A 69 -8.33 4.54 -13.96
C ALA A 69 -9.08 3.57 -13.04
N GLY A 70 -9.09 3.89 -11.73
CA GLY A 70 -9.51 3.09 -10.60
C GLY A 70 -8.37 2.19 -10.07
N VAL A 71 -7.12 2.45 -10.47
CA VAL A 71 -5.95 1.75 -9.92
C VAL A 71 -5.59 2.42 -8.61
N GLN A 72 -5.58 1.62 -7.55
CA GLN A 72 -5.16 2.07 -6.22
C GLN A 72 -3.66 1.84 -6.01
N ASP A 73 -3.09 0.84 -6.70
CA ASP A 73 -1.71 0.41 -6.51
C ASP A 73 -0.84 0.75 -7.73
N PHE A 74 -0.12 1.86 -7.65
CA PHE A 74 0.89 2.23 -8.64
C PHE A 74 2.18 2.68 -7.94
N LEU A 75 3.31 2.50 -8.63
CA LEU A 75 4.65 2.78 -8.16
C LEU A 75 5.33 3.79 -9.09
N LEU A 76 5.76 4.91 -8.53
CA LEU A 76 6.63 5.89 -9.18
C LEU A 76 8.10 5.58 -8.82
N SER A 77 8.71 4.61 -9.49
CA SER A 77 9.99 4.02 -9.08
C SER A 77 11.13 5.05 -9.04
N ASN A 78 11.21 5.93 -10.04
CA ASN A 78 12.23 6.98 -10.10
C ASN A 78 12.13 8.00 -8.95
N GLN A 79 10.91 8.37 -8.55
CA GLN A 79 10.72 9.29 -7.42
C GLN A 79 11.10 8.64 -6.10
N PHE A 80 10.78 7.36 -5.93
CA PHE A 80 11.14 6.59 -4.75
C PHE A 80 12.65 6.51 -4.57
N VAL A 81 13.38 6.15 -5.63
CA VAL A 81 14.85 6.11 -5.63
C VAL A 81 15.44 7.48 -5.32
N SER A 82 14.90 8.53 -5.93
CA SER A 82 15.37 9.91 -5.71
C SER A 82 15.20 10.35 -4.25
N LYS A 83 14.08 10.01 -3.61
CA LYS A 83 13.82 10.29 -2.19
C LYS A 83 14.78 9.53 -1.27
N ILE A 84 15.05 8.26 -1.56
CA ILE A 84 16.03 7.46 -0.81
C ILE A 84 17.41 8.10 -0.90
N LEU A 85 17.86 8.43 -2.11
CA LEU A 85 19.16 9.05 -2.33
C LEU A 85 19.28 10.40 -1.61
N ALA A 86 18.22 11.22 -1.64
CA ALA A 86 18.18 12.47 -0.89
C ALA A 86 18.34 12.25 0.62
N GLN A 87 17.62 11.30 1.21
CA GLN A 87 17.76 10.97 2.63
C GLN A 87 19.15 10.44 2.98
N VAL A 88 19.68 9.52 2.17
CA VAL A 88 21.02 8.94 2.36
C VAL A 88 22.13 9.99 2.20
N SER A 89 21.91 11.01 1.35
CA SER A 89 22.85 12.13 1.21
C SER A 89 22.94 13.01 2.47
N GLN A 90 21.86 13.08 3.26
CA GLN A 90 21.81 13.84 4.52
C GLN A 90 22.31 13.00 5.68
N GLU A 91 21.91 11.73 5.74
CA GLU A 91 22.31 10.78 6.78
C GLU A 91 22.64 9.42 6.13
N PRO A 92 23.93 9.14 5.84
CA PRO A 92 24.34 7.90 5.19
C PRO A 92 23.90 6.63 5.94
N GLY A 93 23.75 6.71 7.27
CA GLY A 93 23.28 5.60 8.10
C GLY A 93 21.87 5.11 7.75
N VAL A 94 21.01 5.98 7.19
CA VAL A 94 19.64 5.63 6.77
C VAL A 94 19.62 4.51 5.72
N MET A 95 20.70 4.37 4.93
CA MET A 95 20.79 3.28 3.94
C MET A 95 20.72 1.89 4.58
N LEU A 96 21.18 1.74 5.84
CA LEU A 96 21.03 0.47 6.57
C LEU A 96 19.57 0.15 6.85
N VAL A 97 18.76 1.15 7.22
CA VAL A 97 17.32 0.98 7.45
C VAL A 97 16.62 0.53 6.18
N TYR A 98 16.90 1.18 5.04
CA TYR A 98 16.35 0.77 3.74
C TYR A 98 16.75 -0.65 3.34
N ARG A 99 17.99 -1.06 3.62
CA ARG A 99 18.44 -2.43 3.36
C ARG A 99 17.65 -3.47 4.15
N TYR A 100 17.31 -3.18 5.41
CA TYR A 100 16.44 -4.05 6.20
C TYR A 100 15.00 -4.04 5.68
N LEU A 101 14.43 -2.86 5.38
CA LEU A 101 13.05 -2.76 4.88
C LEU A 101 12.84 -3.41 3.51
N PHE A 102 13.87 -3.51 2.66
CA PHE A 102 13.80 -4.22 1.37
C PHE A 102 14.30 -5.67 1.43
N SER A 103 14.70 -6.14 2.61
CA SER A 103 15.06 -7.54 2.81
C SER A 103 13.80 -8.39 2.87
N ALA A 104 13.81 -9.54 2.19
CA ALA A 104 12.80 -10.59 2.39
C ALA A 104 13.08 -11.46 3.63
N GLU A 105 14.15 -11.13 4.36
CA GLU A 105 14.54 -11.77 5.62
C GLU A 105 14.43 -10.76 6.76
N GLY A 106 13.85 -11.18 7.89
CA GLY A 106 13.72 -10.38 9.10
C GLY A 106 12.33 -9.76 9.24
N SER A 107 12.25 -8.59 9.88
CA SER A 107 10.97 -7.91 10.10
C SER A 107 10.51 -7.15 8.86
N GLU A 108 9.34 -7.52 8.36
CA GLU A 108 8.67 -6.86 7.25
C GLU A 108 7.53 -5.96 7.74
N MET A 109 7.06 -5.07 6.85
CA MET A 109 5.90 -4.22 7.14
C MET A 109 4.61 -4.97 6.82
N TYR A 110 3.73 -5.07 7.81
CA TYR A 110 2.41 -5.67 7.67
C TYR A 110 1.31 -4.69 8.05
N ILE A 111 0.20 -4.75 7.32
CA ILE A 111 -1.06 -4.10 7.67
C ILE A 111 -1.96 -5.19 8.22
N LYS A 112 -2.24 -5.13 9.52
CA LYS A 112 -2.89 -6.23 10.27
C LYS A 112 -4.24 -5.77 10.82
N PRO A 113 -5.30 -6.59 10.74
CA PRO A 113 -6.61 -6.22 11.27
C PRO A 113 -6.56 -5.97 12.78
N ILE A 114 -7.30 -4.97 13.25
CA ILE A 114 -7.23 -4.54 14.66
C ILE A 114 -7.60 -5.63 15.66
N GLU A 115 -8.40 -6.62 15.23
CA GLU A 115 -8.87 -7.74 16.02
C GLU A 115 -7.71 -8.63 16.54
N LEU A 116 -6.54 -8.58 15.90
CA LEU A 116 -5.34 -9.27 16.38
C LEU A 116 -4.73 -8.64 17.64
N PHE A 117 -5.07 -7.38 17.91
CA PHE A 117 -4.46 -6.55 18.95
C PHE A 117 -5.44 -6.20 20.07
N PHE A 118 -6.71 -5.99 19.73
CA PHE A 118 -7.74 -5.59 20.68
C PHE A 118 -8.99 -6.48 20.55
N PRO A 119 -9.54 -6.94 21.69
CA PRO A 119 -10.85 -7.57 21.67
C PRO A 119 -11.94 -6.50 21.41
N PRO A 120 -13.10 -6.89 20.83
CA PRO A 120 -14.14 -5.94 20.41
C PRO A 120 -14.61 -4.97 21.50
N GLU A 121 -14.66 -5.43 22.76
CA GLU A 121 -15.08 -4.61 23.90
C GLU A 121 -14.10 -3.49 24.29
N LYS A 122 -12.86 -3.52 23.78
CA LYS A 122 -11.85 -2.47 24.01
C LYS A 122 -11.71 -1.49 22.85
N LEU A 123 -12.46 -1.69 21.76
CA LEU A 123 -12.48 -0.77 20.63
C LEU A 123 -13.22 0.54 20.97
N GLY A 124 -12.99 1.57 20.14
CA GLY A 124 -13.43 2.94 20.36
C GLY A 124 -12.25 3.89 20.49
N LYS A 125 -12.33 4.82 21.43
CA LYS A 125 -11.30 5.86 21.60
C LYS A 125 -10.03 5.30 22.26
N LEU A 126 -8.99 5.12 21.46
CA LEU A 126 -7.68 4.60 21.87
C LEU A 126 -6.57 5.56 21.45
N SER A 127 -5.52 5.64 22.26
CA SER A 127 -4.32 6.40 21.92
C SER A 127 -3.38 5.56 21.04
N PHE A 128 -2.49 6.21 20.29
CA PHE A 128 -1.45 5.48 19.58
C PHE A 128 -0.52 4.72 20.54
N ALA A 129 -0.31 5.22 21.76
CA ALA A 129 0.42 4.51 22.80
C ALA A 129 -0.23 3.15 23.13
N ASP A 130 -1.56 3.08 23.17
CA ASP A 130 -2.28 1.82 23.37
C ASP A 130 -2.03 0.85 22.21
N CYS A 131 -2.04 1.34 20.97
CA CYS A 131 -1.73 0.54 19.78
C CYS A 131 -0.30 0.00 19.82
N VAL A 132 0.67 0.82 20.20
CA VAL A 132 2.08 0.42 20.37
C VAL A 132 2.19 -0.65 21.46
N PHE A 133 1.53 -0.47 22.60
CA PHE A 133 1.55 -1.44 23.69
C PHE A 133 0.91 -2.78 23.29
N ALA A 134 -0.19 -2.74 22.54
CA ALA A 134 -0.86 -3.95 22.04
C ALA A 134 0.02 -4.73 21.05
N ALA A 135 0.68 -4.05 20.11
CA ALA A 135 1.63 -4.67 19.19
C ALA A 135 2.86 -5.24 19.90
N GLN A 136 3.40 -4.53 20.90
CA GLN A 136 4.52 -5.02 21.72
C GLN A 136 4.20 -6.32 22.44
N SER A 137 2.95 -6.51 22.89
CA SER A 137 2.51 -7.77 23.53
C SER A 137 2.58 -8.97 22.59
N ARG A 138 2.71 -8.72 21.28
CA ARG A 138 2.87 -9.71 20.21
C ARG A 138 4.30 -9.74 19.66
N ASN A 139 5.24 -9.05 20.29
CA ASN A 139 6.62 -8.86 19.79
C ASN A 139 6.67 -8.14 18.43
N GLU A 140 5.72 -7.25 18.16
CA GLU A 140 5.63 -6.46 16.94
C GLU A 140 5.88 -4.97 17.25
N ILE A 141 6.33 -4.21 16.25
CA ILE A 141 6.53 -2.75 16.37
C ILE A 141 5.42 -2.03 15.62
N CYS A 142 4.46 -1.44 16.34
CA CYS A 142 3.46 -0.58 15.70
C CYS A 142 4.09 0.74 15.25
N ILE A 143 4.00 1.01 13.96
CA ILE A 143 4.51 2.23 13.33
C ILE A 143 3.39 3.12 12.77
N GLY A 144 2.14 2.66 12.80
CA GLY A 144 1.02 3.44 12.30
C GLY A 144 -0.33 2.77 12.42
N VAL A 145 -1.35 3.46 11.94
CA VAL A 145 -2.74 3.02 11.92
C VAL A 145 -3.33 3.33 10.55
N LYS A 146 -4.18 2.44 10.05
CA LYS A 146 -5.01 2.68 8.87
C LYS A 146 -6.49 2.72 9.26
N ILE A 147 -7.10 3.88 9.00
CA ILE A 147 -8.52 4.16 9.26
C ILE A 147 -9.31 3.88 7.99
N THR A 148 -10.01 2.74 7.96
CA THR A 148 -10.67 2.23 6.75
C THR A 148 -11.79 3.13 6.24
N SER A 149 -12.46 3.85 7.15
CA SER A 149 -13.50 4.82 6.77
C SER A 149 -12.98 6.02 5.99
N GLN A 150 -11.66 6.28 6.04
CA GLN A 150 -10.99 7.37 5.34
C GLN A 150 -10.22 6.90 4.10
N SER A 151 -10.37 5.64 3.69
CA SER A 151 -9.59 5.04 2.59
C SER A 151 -9.78 5.71 1.21
N GLN A 152 -10.81 6.53 1.04
CA GLN A 152 -11.07 7.31 -0.18
C GLN A 152 -10.80 8.81 0.00
N ASP A 153 -10.33 9.22 1.16
CA ASP A 153 -10.08 10.62 1.50
C ASP A 153 -8.61 10.98 1.29
N LYS A 154 -8.31 11.58 0.13
CA LYS A 154 -6.97 12.02 -0.24
C LYS A 154 -6.40 13.06 0.74
N GLU A 155 -7.24 13.94 1.30
CA GLU A 155 -6.78 14.99 2.22
C GLU A 155 -6.31 14.42 3.56
N ASN A 156 -6.91 13.30 3.98
CA ASN A 156 -6.51 12.53 5.15
C ASN A 156 -5.55 11.37 4.80
N ASN A 157 -4.78 11.50 3.72
CA ASN A 157 -3.79 10.50 3.29
C ASN A 157 -4.37 9.07 3.21
N PHE A 158 -5.61 8.95 2.71
CA PHE A 158 -6.33 7.69 2.58
C PHE A 158 -6.48 6.93 3.92
N GLY A 159 -6.53 7.66 5.03
CA GLY A 159 -6.64 7.11 6.38
C GLY A 159 -5.35 6.51 6.92
N ILE A 160 -4.21 6.70 6.25
CA ILE A 160 -2.92 6.14 6.67
C ILE A 160 -2.17 7.16 7.53
N TYR A 161 -1.95 6.80 8.79
CA TYR A 161 -1.20 7.61 9.75
C TYR A 161 0.08 6.87 10.16
N ILE A 162 1.23 7.31 9.65
CA ILE A 162 2.56 6.76 9.99
C ILE A 162 3.23 7.64 11.04
N ALA A 163 3.81 7.00 12.06
CA ALA A 163 4.50 7.61 13.19
C ALA A 163 3.70 8.77 13.86
N PRO A 164 2.40 8.60 14.16
CA PRO A 164 1.66 9.62 14.90
C PRO A 164 2.24 9.79 16.32
N SER A 165 1.96 10.92 16.97
CA SER A 165 2.28 11.11 18.38
C SER A 165 1.62 10.02 19.23
N LEU A 166 2.30 9.57 20.28
CA LEU A 166 1.78 8.59 21.23
C LEU A 166 0.46 9.02 21.88
N GLU A 167 0.23 10.33 22.01
CA GLU A 167 -0.99 10.90 22.57
C GLU A 167 -2.15 11.00 21.56
N THR A 168 -1.87 10.85 20.26
CA THR A 168 -2.88 10.94 19.21
C THR A 168 -3.99 9.94 19.46
N GLN A 169 -5.23 10.42 19.44
CA GLN A 169 -6.43 9.64 19.71
C GLN A 169 -7.07 9.21 18.39
N PHE A 170 -7.42 7.94 18.30
CA PHE A 170 -8.18 7.37 17.19
C PHE A 170 -9.47 6.77 17.72
N ASP A 171 -10.55 6.89 16.96
CA ASP A 171 -11.80 6.17 17.21
C ASP A 171 -11.80 4.90 16.37
N LEU A 172 -11.20 3.84 16.92
CA LEU A 172 -10.89 2.61 16.21
C LEU A 172 -12.08 1.65 16.20
N THR A 173 -12.36 1.10 15.03
CA THR A 173 -13.40 0.13 14.75
C THR A 173 -12.80 -1.18 14.27
N PHE A 174 -13.60 -2.26 14.25
CA PHE A 174 -13.18 -3.59 13.77
C PHE A 174 -12.70 -3.62 12.31
N LYS A 175 -12.99 -2.57 11.53
CA LYS A 175 -12.56 -2.44 10.13
C LYS A 175 -11.18 -1.81 9.99
N ASP A 176 -10.64 -1.23 11.05
CA ASP A 176 -9.37 -0.53 11.02
C ASP A 176 -8.22 -1.51 11.23
N GLU A 177 -7.00 -1.07 10.91
CA GLU A 177 -5.83 -1.91 10.85
C GLU A 177 -4.64 -1.21 11.53
N LEU A 178 -3.76 -1.99 12.15
CA LEU A 178 -2.46 -1.49 12.61
C LEU A 178 -1.39 -1.76 11.56
N ILE A 179 -0.47 -0.81 11.42
CA ILE A 179 0.70 -0.93 10.55
C ILE A 179 1.88 -1.28 11.45
N THR A 180 2.45 -2.47 11.24
CA THR A 180 3.44 -3.06 12.14
C THR A 180 4.69 -3.51 11.39
N LEU A 181 5.83 -3.54 12.08
CA LEU A 181 6.99 -4.34 11.68
C LEU A 181 6.98 -5.64 12.49
N ALA A 182 6.99 -6.78 11.82
CA ALA A 182 6.93 -8.11 12.43
C ALA A 182 7.68 -9.14 11.56
N GLU A 183 8.07 -10.27 12.12
CA GLU A 183 8.70 -11.37 11.35
C GLU A 183 7.68 -12.15 10.51
N ASP A 184 6.43 -12.18 10.95
CA ASP A 184 5.33 -12.93 10.31
C ASP A 184 4.06 -12.07 10.16
N GLU A 185 3.21 -12.45 9.20
CA GLU A 185 1.96 -11.77 8.87
C GLU A 185 0.87 -11.90 9.96
N ILE A 186 0.84 -12.99 10.74
CA ILE A 186 -0.26 -13.33 11.67
C ILE A 186 0.20 -13.42 13.12
#